data_AF-A0A0E0MQ49-F1
#
_entry.id   AF-A0A0E0MQ49-F1
#
_cell.length_a   1.000
_cell.length_b   1.000
_cell.length_c   1.000
_cell.angle_alpha   90.00
_cell.angle_beta   90.00
_cell.angle_gamma   90.00
#
_symmetry.space_group_name_H-M   'P 1'
#
loop_
_entity.id
_entity.type
_entity.pdbx_description
1 polymer ?
#
loop_
_entity_poly.entity_id
_entity_poly.type
_entity_poly.pdbx_seq_one_letter_code
_entity_poly.pdbx_strand_id
1 'polypeptide(L)'
;MGIGGAQDEVAAVLLLPEPRPRRGLASWALDLLERAAVRLGHDASKPLHWLSGNFAPVRDETPPAPGLPVRGHLPECLNGEFVRVGPNPKFVPVAGYHWFDGDGMIHAMRIKDGKATYVSRYVKTSRLKQEEYFGGAKFMKIGDLKGFFGLFMVQMQQLRKKLKVLDFTYGYGTANTALIYHHGKLMALSEADKPYVVKVLEDGDLQTLGLLDYDKRLKHSFTAHPKVDPFTDEMFTFGYSHEPPYCTYRVITKDGAMLDPVPITIPESVMMHDFAITENYSIFMDLPLLFRPKEMVKNGEFIYKFDPTKKARFGILQRYEKDDTNIRWFELPNCFIFHNANAWEEGDEVILITCRLENPDLDKVNGYQSDKLENFGNELYEMRFNMKTGAASQKQLSVSAVDFPRINESYTGRKQRYVYCAILDSIAKVTGIIKFDLHAEPEISGKKQLEVGGNVRGIYDLGPGRFGSEAIFVPKEPGVSGEDDGYLIFFVHDENTGKSEVNVIDAKTMSADPVAVVELPSRVPYGFHAFFVNEEQLAKQAAGH
;
A
#
# COMPACT_ATOMS: atom_id res chain seq x y z
N MET A 1 -25.11 -22.41 39.72
CA MET A 1 -25.70 -22.98 38.50
C MET A 1 -25.73 -21.85 37.48
N GLY A 2 -24.83 -21.69 36.52
CA GLY A 2 -24.00 -22.65 35.81
C GLY A 2 -24.43 -22.66 34.35
N ILE A 3 -23.86 -21.74 33.54
CA ILE A 3 -23.67 -21.72 32.07
C ILE A 3 -23.16 -20.30 31.72
N GLY A 4 -21.90 -20.02 31.41
CA GLY A 4 -20.87 -20.89 30.83
C GLY A 4 -21.05 -21.00 29.32
N GLY A 5 -21.07 -19.87 28.62
CA GLY A 5 -20.94 -19.83 27.16
C GLY A 5 -19.48 -19.60 26.79
N ALA A 6 -18.72 -20.67 26.65
CA ALA A 6 -17.44 -20.63 25.96
C ALA A 6 -17.72 -20.23 24.49
N GLN A 7 -17.25 -19.06 24.07
CA GLN A 7 -16.97 -18.83 22.67
C GLN A 7 -15.73 -19.67 22.38
N ASP A 8 -15.91 -20.77 21.65
CA ASP A 8 -14.78 -21.50 21.07
C ASP A 8 -14.02 -20.52 20.16
N GLU A 9 -12.88 -20.03 20.64
CA GLU A 9 -11.89 -19.30 19.85
C GLU A 9 -11.31 -20.24 18.81
N VAL A 10 -11.91 -20.23 17.61
CA VAL A 10 -11.30 -20.82 16.44
C VAL A 10 -10.25 -19.81 15.96
N ALA A 11 -8.98 -20.09 16.26
CA ALA A 11 -7.89 -19.38 15.59
C ALA A 11 -8.06 -19.54 14.07
N ALA A 12 -8.15 -18.43 13.34
CA ALA A 12 -8.43 -18.45 11.91
C ALA A 12 -7.44 -19.36 11.17
N VAL A 13 -7.94 -20.42 10.56
CA VAL A 13 -7.09 -21.42 9.90
C VAL A 13 -6.52 -20.83 8.61
N LEU A 14 -5.18 -20.80 8.50
CA LEU A 14 -4.52 -20.41 7.26
C LEU A 14 -4.83 -21.41 6.15
N LEU A 15 -5.29 -20.90 5.00
CA LEU A 15 -5.49 -21.70 3.81
C LEU A 15 -4.20 -21.76 3.01
N LEU A 16 -3.66 -22.96 2.80
CA LEU A 16 -2.58 -23.16 1.84
C LEU A 16 -3.16 -23.16 0.42
N PRO A 17 -2.83 -22.18 -0.45
CA PRO A 17 -3.40 -22.15 -1.79
C PRO A 17 -2.85 -23.30 -2.61
N GLU A 18 -3.73 -24.21 -3.01
CA GLU A 18 -3.47 -25.32 -3.94
C GLU A 18 -4.37 -25.19 -5.17
N PRO A 19 -4.15 -24.16 -6.02
CA PRO A 19 -4.95 -23.98 -7.23
C PRO A 19 -4.76 -25.17 -8.18
N ARG A 20 -5.82 -25.55 -8.90
CA ARG A 20 -5.85 -26.68 -9.84
C ARG A 20 -6.08 -26.21 -11.29
N PRO A 21 -5.16 -25.41 -11.87
CA PRO A 21 -5.27 -24.99 -13.27
C PRO A 21 -5.14 -26.18 -14.23
N ARG A 22 -5.81 -26.12 -15.38
CA ARG A 22 -5.78 -27.19 -16.38
C ARG A 22 -5.01 -26.80 -17.63
N ARG A 23 -3.99 -27.61 -17.96
CA ARG A 23 -3.39 -27.65 -19.30
C ARG A 23 -4.28 -28.48 -20.23
N GLY A 24 -4.18 -28.25 -21.53
CA GLY A 24 -4.88 -29.04 -22.56
C GLY A 24 -5.22 -28.24 -23.80
N LEU A 25 -6.04 -28.83 -24.68
CA LEU A 25 -6.44 -28.22 -25.96
C LEU A 25 -7.11 -26.85 -25.78
N ALA A 26 -7.97 -26.69 -24.78
CA ALA A 26 -8.61 -25.42 -24.47
C ALA A 26 -7.58 -24.34 -24.08
N SER A 27 -6.67 -24.64 -23.15
CA SER A 27 -5.59 -23.71 -22.77
C SER A 27 -4.75 -23.33 -23.99
N TRP A 28 -4.32 -24.32 -24.78
CA TRP A 28 -3.51 -24.09 -25.98
C TRP A 28 -4.22 -23.20 -27.00
N ALA A 29 -5.51 -23.46 -27.28
CA ALA A 29 -6.30 -22.69 -28.23
C ALA A 29 -6.48 -21.23 -27.76
N LEU A 30 -6.75 -21.03 -26.47
CA LEU A 30 -6.83 -19.68 -25.88
C LEU A 30 -5.49 -18.95 -25.96
N ASP A 31 -4.38 -19.62 -25.69
CA ASP A 31 -3.05 -19.02 -25.79
C ASP A 31 -2.65 -18.70 -27.23
N LEU A 32 -3.12 -19.47 -28.21
CA LEU A 32 -2.93 -19.16 -29.62
C LEU A 32 -3.75 -17.92 -30.02
N LEU A 33 -5.01 -17.87 -29.58
CA LEU A 33 -5.91 -16.74 -29.84
C LEU A 33 -5.38 -15.45 -29.22
N GLU A 34 -4.93 -15.49 -27.95
CA GLU A 34 -4.31 -14.35 -27.28
C GLU A 34 -3.07 -13.87 -28.04
N ARG A 35 -2.15 -14.78 -28.39
CA ARG A 35 -0.93 -14.39 -29.14
C ARG A 35 -1.25 -13.76 -30.49
N ALA A 36 -2.28 -14.24 -31.19
CA ALA A 36 -2.73 -13.62 -32.44
C ALA A 36 -3.30 -12.21 -32.19
N ALA A 37 -4.16 -12.05 -31.18
CA ALA A 37 -4.72 -10.75 -30.82
C ALA A 37 -3.65 -9.75 -30.38
N VAL A 38 -2.68 -10.17 -29.57
CA VAL A 38 -1.55 -9.36 -29.11
C VAL A 38 -0.73 -8.87 -30.30
N ARG A 39 -0.40 -9.75 -31.26
CA ARG A 39 0.35 -9.36 -32.47
C ARG A 39 -0.38 -8.31 -33.33
N LEU A 40 -1.71 -8.28 -33.28
CA LEU A 40 -2.53 -7.37 -34.07
C LEU A 40 -2.87 -6.07 -33.32
N GLY A 41 -3.03 -6.14 -32.00
CA GLY A 41 -3.58 -5.05 -31.18
C GLY A 41 -2.58 -4.40 -30.21
N HIS A 42 -1.43 -5.03 -29.96
CA HIS A 42 -0.39 -4.50 -29.09
C HIS A 42 0.78 -3.96 -29.94
N ASP A 43 1.08 -2.68 -29.78
CA ASP A 43 2.21 -2.03 -30.43
C ASP A 43 3.50 -2.31 -29.66
N ALA A 44 4.20 -3.37 -30.06
CA ALA A 44 5.45 -3.81 -29.44
C ALA A 44 6.62 -2.81 -29.61
N SER A 45 6.46 -1.76 -30.44
CA SER A 45 7.46 -0.70 -30.56
C SER A 45 7.45 0.26 -29.38
N LYS A 46 6.37 0.26 -28.58
CA LYS A 46 6.28 1.10 -27.39
C LYS A 46 7.08 0.48 -26.23
N PRO A 47 8.08 1.18 -25.66
CA PRO A 47 8.85 0.67 -24.52
C PRO A 47 8.01 0.37 -23.25
N LEU A 48 8.11 -0.83 -22.69
CA LEU A 48 7.48 -1.12 -21.40
C LEU A 48 8.21 -0.35 -20.26
N HIS A 49 7.83 0.92 -20.05
CA HIS A 49 8.51 1.87 -19.15
C HIS A 49 8.69 1.28 -17.74
N TRP A 50 7.61 0.73 -17.20
CA TRP A 50 7.53 0.07 -15.89
C TRP A 50 8.30 -1.26 -15.79
N LEU A 51 9.07 -1.64 -16.81
CA LEU A 51 10.00 -2.77 -16.81
C LEU A 51 11.44 -2.36 -17.15
N SER A 52 11.72 -1.05 -17.16
CA SER A 52 13.02 -0.48 -17.51
C SER A 52 13.64 0.30 -16.35
N GLY A 53 14.95 0.54 -16.40
CA GLY A 53 15.68 1.18 -15.30
C GLY A 53 15.46 0.44 -13.97
N ASN A 54 15.27 1.19 -12.87
CA ASN A 54 15.02 0.56 -11.58
C ASN A 54 13.60 -0.03 -11.41
N PHE A 55 12.69 0.13 -12.38
CA PHE A 55 11.42 -0.61 -12.41
C PHE A 55 11.57 -2.04 -12.93
N ALA A 56 12.69 -2.36 -13.60
CA ALA A 56 12.92 -3.70 -14.10
C ALA A 56 12.83 -4.73 -12.97
N PRO A 57 12.28 -5.93 -13.21
CA PRO A 57 12.20 -6.97 -12.19
C PRO A 57 13.58 -7.48 -11.80
N VAL A 58 13.76 -7.83 -10.53
CA VAL A 58 14.86 -8.69 -10.07
C VAL A 58 14.36 -10.13 -10.07
N ARG A 59 14.94 -10.98 -10.92
CA ARG A 59 14.42 -12.33 -11.17
C ARG A 59 14.76 -13.33 -10.08
N ASP A 60 15.89 -13.11 -9.42
CA ASP A 60 16.44 -14.05 -8.45
C ASP A 60 16.09 -13.62 -7.01
N GLU A 61 15.58 -14.57 -6.24
CA GLU A 61 15.41 -14.42 -4.79
C GLU A 61 16.79 -14.43 -4.12
N THR A 62 17.05 -13.50 -3.21
CA THR A 62 18.31 -13.46 -2.44
C THR A 62 18.10 -14.21 -1.12
N PRO A 63 18.79 -15.32 -0.83
CA PRO A 63 18.71 -15.97 0.49
C PRO A 63 19.29 -15.07 1.58
N PRO A 64 19.05 -15.36 2.87
CA PRO A 64 19.61 -14.59 3.97
C PRO A 64 21.10 -14.33 3.78
N ALA A 65 21.45 -13.06 3.62
CA ALA A 65 22.79 -12.57 3.35
C ALA A 65 23.27 -11.77 4.57
N PRO A 66 23.94 -12.41 5.54
CA PRO A 66 24.35 -11.75 6.78
C PRO A 66 25.62 -10.93 6.60
N GLY A 67 25.91 -10.08 7.59
CA GLY A 67 27.19 -9.36 7.67
C GLY A 67 27.28 -8.23 6.66
N LEU A 68 26.16 -7.55 6.38
CA LEU A 68 26.14 -6.42 5.47
C LEU A 68 27.05 -5.28 5.96
N PRO A 69 27.79 -4.60 5.06
CA PRO A 69 28.59 -3.44 5.43
C PRO A 69 27.71 -2.31 5.98
N VAL A 70 28.06 -1.80 7.17
CA VAL A 70 27.39 -0.67 7.83
C VAL A 70 28.37 0.49 7.95
N ARG A 71 27.98 1.66 7.43
CA ARG A 71 28.65 2.93 7.72
C ARG A 71 27.83 3.66 8.78
N GLY A 72 28.47 4.21 9.80
CA GLY A 72 27.77 4.76 10.97
C GLY A 72 27.45 3.67 12.00
N HIS A 73 26.30 3.77 12.69
CA HIS A 73 25.88 2.77 13.67
C HIS A 73 24.36 2.54 13.58
N LEU A 74 23.92 1.29 13.60
CA LEU A 74 22.49 0.96 13.68
C LEU A 74 22.02 1.17 15.15
N PRO A 75 21.04 2.06 15.40
CA PRO A 75 20.52 2.30 16.75
C PRO A 75 19.90 1.05 17.38
N GLU A 76 19.98 0.93 18.71
CA GLU A 76 19.49 -0.25 19.45
C GLU A 76 17.99 -0.52 19.28
N CYS A 77 17.18 0.53 19.10
CA CYS A 77 15.74 0.40 18.87
C CYS A 77 15.40 -0.19 17.50
N LEU A 78 16.34 -0.17 16.54
CA LEU A 78 16.23 -0.93 15.31
C LEU A 78 16.61 -2.39 15.57
N ASN A 79 15.74 -3.10 16.27
CA ASN A 79 15.85 -4.53 16.53
C ASN A 79 14.55 -5.21 16.08
N GLY A 80 14.60 -5.91 14.95
CA GLY A 80 13.41 -6.30 14.22
C GLY A 80 13.68 -6.66 12.75
N GLU A 81 12.62 -6.64 11.95
CA GLU A 81 12.65 -6.88 10.50
C GLU A 81 12.09 -5.66 9.78
N PHE A 82 12.94 -4.96 9.03
CA PHE A 82 12.48 -3.91 8.12
C PHE A 82 12.10 -4.55 6.78
N VAL A 83 10.82 -4.47 6.40
CA VAL A 83 10.26 -5.10 5.21
C VAL A 83 9.68 -4.06 4.27
N ARG A 84 9.80 -4.26 2.96
CA ARG A 84 9.07 -3.50 1.94
C ARG A 84 8.61 -4.42 0.82
N VAL A 85 7.34 -4.31 0.46
CA VAL A 85 6.77 -5.04 -0.68
C VAL A 85 6.66 -4.13 -1.91
N GLY A 86 6.77 -4.72 -3.09
CA GLY A 86 6.54 -4.03 -4.34
C GLY A 86 6.29 -4.98 -5.50
N PRO A 87 5.94 -4.43 -6.67
CA PRO A 87 5.65 -5.20 -7.86
C PRO A 87 6.93 -5.66 -8.55
N ASN A 88 7.03 -6.96 -8.80
CA ASN A 88 8.21 -7.55 -9.43
C ASN A 88 7.76 -8.73 -10.31
N PRO A 89 7.32 -8.50 -11.55
CA PRO A 89 6.71 -9.56 -12.38
C PRO A 89 7.70 -10.71 -12.60
N LYS A 90 7.34 -11.92 -12.18
CA LYS A 90 8.21 -13.09 -12.33
C LYS A 90 8.37 -13.52 -13.78
N PHE A 91 7.28 -13.42 -14.54
CA PHE A 91 7.26 -13.74 -15.95
C PHE A 91 7.04 -12.49 -16.78
N VAL A 92 7.64 -12.48 -17.98
CA VAL A 92 7.47 -11.38 -18.94
C VAL A 92 5.98 -11.25 -19.27
N PRO A 93 5.40 -10.04 -19.14
CA PRO A 93 4.02 -9.78 -19.54
C PRO A 93 3.77 -10.13 -21.00
N VAL A 94 2.56 -10.62 -21.31
CA VAL A 94 2.20 -11.03 -22.67
C VAL A 94 1.98 -9.81 -23.58
N ALA A 95 1.46 -8.71 -23.05
CA ALA A 95 1.22 -7.46 -23.77
C ALA A 95 1.51 -6.24 -22.90
N GLY A 96 0.47 -5.57 -22.41
CA GLY A 96 0.62 -4.37 -21.58
C GLY A 96 1.10 -4.72 -20.16
N TYR A 97 1.74 -3.75 -19.53
CA TYR A 97 2.17 -3.85 -18.14
C TYR A 97 2.08 -2.48 -17.48
N HIS A 98 1.36 -2.41 -16.36
CA HIS A 98 1.36 -1.28 -15.46
C HIS A 98 2.22 -1.61 -14.23
N TRP A 99 2.78 -0.60 -13.57
CA TRP A 99 3.60 -0.81 -12.37
C TRP A 99 2.89 -1.65 -11.31
N PHE A 100 1.59 -1.43 -11.13
CA PHE A 100 0.77 -2.13 -10.12
C PHE A 100 0.52 -3.62 -10.43
N ASP A 101 0.87 -4.11 -11.62
CA ASP A 101 0.55 -5.48 -12.07
C ASP A 101 1.51 -6.56 -11.59
N GLY A 102 2.71 -6.18 -11.13
CA GLY A 102 3.78 -7.11 -10.80
C GLY A 102 3.46 -7.98 -9.60
N ASP A 103 3.98 -9.21 -9.60
CA ASP A 103 3.86 -10.12 -8.46
C ASP A 103 4.57 -9.52 -7.23
N GLY A 104 4.00 -9.72 -6.03
CA GLY A 104 4.57 -9.17 -4.80
C GLY A 104 5.91 -9.81 -4.47
N MET A 105 6.96 -8.98 -4.40
CA MET A 105 8.26 -9.37 -3.85
C MET A 105 8.57 -8.51 -2.64
N ILE A 106 8.92 -9.18 -1.54
CA ILE A 106 9.35 -8.54 -0.30
C ILE A 106 10.88 -8.47 -0.33
N HIS A 107 11.40 -7.27 -0.10
CA HIS A 107 12.78 -7.04 0.27
C HIS A 107 12.82 -6.74 1.75
N ALA A 108 13.72 -7.39 2.48
CA ALA A 108 13.78 -7.23 3.93
C ALA A 108 15.21 -7.18 4.46
N MET A 109 15.34 -6.52 5.60
CA MET A 109 16.57 -6.40 6.36
C MET A 109 16.29 -6.71 7.83
N ARG A 110 16.73 -7.89 8.26
CA ARG A 110 16.79 -8.27 9.68
C ARG A 110 17.86 -7.45 10.34
N ILE A 111 17.51 -6.73 11.40
CA ILE A 111 18.45 -6.01 12.24
C ILE A 111 18.41 -6.62 13.64
N LYS A 112 19.56 -7.12 14.11
CA LYS A 112 19.70 -7.71 15.44
C LYS A 112 21.09 -7.45 15.99
N ASP A 113 21.17 -6.91 17.21
CA ASP A 113 22.42 -6.62 17.90
C ASP A 113 23.41 -5.78 17.04
N GLY A 114 22.88 -4.78 16.34
CA GLY A 114 23.65 -3.89 15.45
C GLY A 114 24.15 -4.54 14.14
N LYS A 115 23.71 -5.76 13.83
CA LYS A 115 24.05 -6.48 12.59
C LYS A 115 22.84 -6.54 11.66
N ALA A 116 23.11 -6.46 10.36
CA ALA A 116 22.09 -6.54 9.32
C ALA A 116 22.25 -7.80 8.45
N THR A 117 21.11 -8.40 8.10
CA THR A 117 20.99 -9.52 7.16
C THR A 117 19.91 -9.18 6.15
N TYR A 118 20.21 -9.31 4.85
CA TYR A 118 19.27 -8.98 3.78
C TYR A 118 18.67 -10.24 3.16
N VAL A 119 17.41 -10.16 2.73
CA VAL A 119 16.71 -11.21 1.99
C VAL A 119 15.77 -10.61 0.95
N SER A 120 15.49 -11.36 -0.13
CA SER A 120 14.35 -11.09 -0.99
C SER A 120 13.57 -12.35 -1.35
N ARG A 121 12.24 -12.29 -1.26
CA ARG A 121 11.32 -13.41 -1.51
C ARG A 121 10.05 -12.93 -2.22
N TYR A 122 9.59 -13.73 -3.17
CA TYR A 122 8.24 -13.61 -3.71
C TYR A 122 7.21 -14.05 -2.68
N VAL A 123 6.12 -13.31 -2.56
CA VAL A 123 4.91 -13.80 -1.89
C VAL A 123 4.32 -14.90 -2.76
N LYS A 124 4.23 -16.13 -2.24
CA LYS A 124 3.80 -17.31 -3.01
C LYS A 124 2.27 -17.34 -3.18
N THR A 125 1.74 -16.39 -3.97
CA THR A 125 0.31 -16.24 -4.22
C THR A 125 -0.27 -17.37 -5.07
N SER A 126 -1.60 -17.57 -4.98
CA SER A 126 -2.35 -18.47 -5.87
C SER A 126 -2.10 -18.15 -7.34
N ARG A 127 -2.07 -16.85 -7.69
CA ARG A 127 -1.74 -16.38 -9.04
C ARG A 127 -0.34 -16.82 -9.45
N LEU A 128 0.68 -16.54 -8.63
CA LEU A 128 2.07 -16.85 -8.97
C LEU A 128 2.28 -18.36 -9.14
N LYS A 129 1.73 -19.19 -8.24
CA LYS A 129 1.79 -20.65 -8.34
C LYS A 129 1.22 -21.17 -9.66
N GLN A 130 0.13 -20.56 -10.14
CA GLN A 130 -0.46 -20.93 -11.42
C GLN A 130 0.39 -20.51 -12.61
N GLU A 131 0.97 -19.29 -12.58
CA GLU A 131 1.87 -18.84 -13.64
C GLU A 131 3.15 -19.68 -13.69
N GLU A 132 3.69 -20.10 -12.54
CA GLU A 132 4.77 -21.09 -12.44
C GLU A 132 4.37 -22.43 -13.04
N TYR A 133 3.17 -22.92 -12.73
CA TYR A 133 2.62 -24.13 -13.35
C TYR A 133 2.52 -24.03 -14.88
N PHE A 134 2.25 -22.86 -15.44
CA PHE A 134 2.25 -22.65 -16.90
C PHE A 134 3.61 -22.29 -17.49
N GLY A 135 4.58 -21.88 -16.66
CA GLY A 135 5.89 -21.39 -17.09
C GLY A 135 5.84 -20.00 -17.75
N GLY A 136 4.85 -19.17 -17.40
CA GLY A 136 4.65 -17.86 -18.02
C GLY A 136 3.44 -17.10 -17.51
N ALA A 137 3.40 -15.81 -17.82
CA ALA A 137 2.29 -14.93 -17.46
C ALA A 137 0.97 -15.41 -18.09
N LYS A 138 -0.10 -15.44 -17.30
CA LYS A 138 -1.44 -15.92 -17.72
C LYS A 138 -2.59 -15.02 -17.27
N PHE A 139 -2.42 -14.29 -16.18
CA PHE A 139 -3.45 -13.40 -15.68
C PHE A 139 -3.42 -12.09 -16.44
N MET A 140 -4.63 -11.55 -16.66
CA MET A 140 -4.83 -10.22 -17.22
C MET A 140 -4.20 -9.16 -16.33
N LYS A 141 -3.70 -8.10 -16.95
CA LYS A 141 -3.05 -6.98 -16.29
C LYS A 141 -3.83 -5.69 -16.50
N ILE A 142 -3.74 -4.77 -15.56
CA ILE A 142 -4.25 -3.40 -15.67
C ILE A 142 -3.63 -2.72 -16.90
N GLY A 143 -2.34 -2.97 -17.18
CA GLY A 143 -1.69 -2.47 -18.39
C GLY A 143 -2.30 -2.96 -19.71
N ASP A 144 -3.07 -4.06 -19.70
CA ASP A 144 -3.78 -4.57 -20.88
C ASP A 144 -5.10 -3.82 -21.14
N LEU A 145 -5.64 -3.11 -20.14
CA LEU A 145 -7.01 -2.58 -20.12
C LEU A 145 -7.14 -1.24 -20.86
N LYS A 146 -6.87 -1.24 -22.17
CA LYS A 146 -7.12 -0.08 -23.05
C LYS A 146 -7.90 -0.47 -24.31
N GLY A 147 -8.96 0.28 -24.59
CA GLY A 147 -9.76 0.14 -25.81
C GLY A 147 -10.41 -1.24 -25.98
N PHE A 148 -10.66 -1.63 -27.23
CA PHE A 148 -11.22 -2.94 -27.57
C PHE A 148 -10.30 -4.11 -27.21
N PHE A 149 -8.98 -3.90 -27.23
CA PHE A 149 -8.01 -4.92 -26.80
C PHE A 149 -8.18 -5.24 -25.31
N GLY A 150 -8.34 -4.22 -24.46
CA GLY A 150 -8.65 -4.42 -23.04
C GLY A 150 -9.94 -5.22 -22.82
N LEU A 151 -11.00 -4.90 -23.56
CA LEU A 151 -12.25 -5.69 -23.50
C LEU A 151 -12.02 -7.16 -23.90
N PHE A 152 -11.25 -7.40 -24.96
CA PHE A 152 -10.88 -8.75 -25.36
C PHE A 152 -10.13 -9.49 -24.24
N MET A 153 -9.17 -8.85 -23.58
CA MET A 153 -8.40 -9.43 -22.49
C MET A 153 -9.28 -9.78 -21.27
N VAL A 154 -10.26 -8.92 -20.93
CA VAL A 154 -11.27 -9.23 -19.91
C VAL A 154 -12.05 -10.50 -20.27
N GLN A 155 -12.53 -10.61 -21.51
CA GLN A 155 -13.28 -11.79 -21.96
C GLN A 155 -12.41 -13.06 -21.97
N MET A 156 -11.13 -12.94 -22.35
CA MET A 156 -10.16 -14.03 -22.30
C MET A 156 -9.96 -14.54 -20.87
N GLN A 157 -9.82 -13.66 -19.88
CA GLN A 157 -9.71 -14.08 -18.48
C GLN A 157 -10.98 -14.79 -17.99
N GLN A 158 -12.17 -14.27 -18.34
CA GLN A 158 -13.43 -14.93 -18.00
C GLN A 158 -13.55 -16.31 -18.66
N LEU A 159 -13.11 -16.45 -19.91
CA LEU A 159 -13.11 -17.73 -20.60
C LEU A 159 -12.11 -18.72 -19.98
N ARG A 160 -10.91 -18.26 -19.62
CA ARG A 160 -9.92 -19.06 -18.87
C ARG A 160 -10.48 -19.57 -17.55
N LYS A 161 -11.21 -18.72 -16.81
CA LYS A 161 -11.92 -19.10 -15.57
C LYS A 161 -13.00 -20.15 -15.85
N LYS A 162 -13.90 -19.90 -16.81
CA LYS A 162 -15.02 -20.82 -17.14
C LYS A 162 -14.53 -22.19 -17.60
N LEU A 163 -13.47 -22.23 -18.41
CA LEU A 163 -12.87 -23.47 -18.91
C LEU A 163 -11.89 -24.13 -17.91
N LYS A 164 -11.76 -23.57 -16.69
CA LYS A 164 -10.86 -24.06 -15.62
C LYS A 164 -9.39 -24.12 -16.07
N VAL A 165 -9.01 -23.28 -17.02
CA VAL A 165 -7.60 -23.06 -17.38
C VAL A 165 -6.92 -22.34 -16.23
N LEU A 166 -7.59 -21.34 -15.66
CA LEU A 166 -7.19 -20.66 -14.42
C LEU A 166 -8.18 -20.99 -13.30
N ASP A 167 -7.65 -21.15 -12.11
CA ASP A 167 -8.39 -21.42 -10.87
C ASP A 167 -8.43 -20.15 -10.01
N PHE A 168 -9.63 -19.67 -9.72
CA PHE A 168 -9.87 -18.43 -8.97
C PHE A 168 -10.31 -18.71 -7.52
N THR A 169 -10.33 -19.98 -7.08
CA THR A 169 -10.82 -20.37 -5.75
C THR A 169 -10.08 -19.67 -4.61
N TYR A 170 -8.79 -19.36 -4.79
CA TYR A 170 -7.95 -18.71 -3.79
C TYR A 170 -7.58 -17.26 -4.16
N GLY A 171 -8.40 -16.61 -4.98
CA GLY A 171 -8.10 -15.27 -5.48
C GLY A 171 -7.05 -15.26 -6.60
N TYR A 172 -6.74 -14.06 -7.08
CA TYR A 172 -5.85 -13.81 -8.22
C TYR A 172 -4.98 -12.54 -8.05
N GLY A 173 -4.90 -12.01 -6.82
CA GLY A 173 -4.08 -10.85 -6.49
C GLY A 173 -2.59 -11.18 -6.44
N THR A 174 -1.81 -10.10 -6.34
CA THR A 174 -0.35 -10.13 -6.39
C THR A 174 0.29 -10.03 -5.02
N ALA A 175 -0.46 -9.60 -3.99
CA ALA A 175 0.04 -9.30 -2.64
C ALA A 175 1.25 -8.35 -2.67
N ASN A 176 1.18 -7.30 -3.50
CA ASN A 176 2.31 -6.42 -3.81
C ASN A 176 2.24 -5.03 -3.17
N THR A 177 1.12 -4.65 -2.54
CA THR A 177 0.81 -3.25 -2.20
C THR A 177 1.41 -2.85 -0.86
N ALA A 178 1.06 -3.57 0.21
CA ALA A 178 1.45 -3.19 1.56
C ALA A 178 1.65 -4.38 2.49
N LEU A 179 2.20 -4.09 3.67
CA LEU A 179 2.43 -5.04 4.74
C LEU A 179 1.81 -4.49 6.03
N ILE A 180 1.19 -5.37 6.82
CA ILE A 180 0.68 -5.03 8.15
C ILE A 180 0.92 -6.17 9.13
N TYR A 181 1.15 -5.86 10.40
CA TYR A 181 1.19 -6.85 11.47
C TYR A 181 -0.05 -6.73 12.37
N HIS A 182 -0.73 -7.85 12.60
CA HIS A 182 -1.83 -7.94 13.58
C HIS A 182 -1.97 -9.36 14.10
N HIS A 183 -2.21 -9.52 15.41
CA HIS A 183 -2.44 -10.82 16.06
C HIS A 183 -1.47 -11.94 15.61
N GLY A 184 -0.16 -11.74 15.81
CA GLY A 184 0.88 -12.74 15.51
C GLY A 184 1.26 -12.86 14.01
N LYS A 185 0.56 -12.15 13.12
CA LYS A 185 0.62 -12.38 11.68
C LYS A 185 1.07 -11.13 10.94
N LEU A 186 2.23 -11.21 10.28
CA LEU A 186 2.61 -10.27 9.23
C LEU A 186 1.89 -10.67 7.95
N MET A 187 1.20 -9.72 7.32
CA MET A 187 0.33 -9.95 6.16
C MET A 187 0.77 -9.09 4.99
N ALA A 188 0.98 -9.70 3.82
CA ALA A 188 1.14 -9.03 2.54
C ALA A 188 -0.23 -8.82 1.87
N LEU A 189 -0.49 -7.59 1.44
CA LEU A 189 -1.80 -7.12 1.03
C LEU A 189 -1.82 -6.68 -0.44
N SER A 190 -2.99 -6.81 -1.06
CA SER A 190 -3.29 -6.28 -2.40
C SER A 190 -4.78 -5.98 -2.48
N GLU A 191 -5.14 -4.80 -3.01
CA GLU A 191 -6.49 -4.23 -2.94
C GLU A 191 -7.60 -5.11 -3.54
N ALA A 192 -7.27 -6.09 -4.36
CA ALA A 192 -8.22 -6.97 -5.04
C ALA A 192 -8.22 -8.43 -4.54
N ASP A 193 -7.57 -8.73 -3.41
CA ASP A 193 -7.47 -10.09 -2.89
C ASP A 193 -7.50 -10.15 -1.35
N LYS A 194 -7.42 -11.37 -0.80
CA LYS A 194 -7.29 -11.61 0.64
C LYS A 194 -5.81 -11.52 1.07
N PRO A 195 -5.55 -11.27 2.37
CA PRO A 195 -4.18 -11.20 2.90
C PRO A 195 -3.41 -12.52 2.78
N TYR A 196 -2.12 -12.44 2.47
CA TYR A 196 -1.19 -13.56 2.54
C TYR A 196 -0.30 -13.43 3.78
N VAL A 197 -0.29 -14.42 4.66
CA VAL A 197 0.54 -14.41 5.86
C VAL A 197 1.98 -14.78 5.52
N VAL A 198 2.92 -13.98 6.00
CA VAL A 198 4.36 -14.15 5.85
C VAL A 198 4.97 -14.32 7.24
N LYS A 199 5.81 -15.33 7.39
CA LYS A 199 6.60 -15.58 8.59
C LYS A 199 8.03 -15.11 8.38
N VAL A 200 8.56 -14.39 9.35
CA VAL A 200 9.98 -14.06 9.46
C VAL A 200 10.65 -15.18 10.26
N LEU A 201 11.69 -15.79 9.69
CA LEU A 201 12.45 -16.85 10.33
C LEU A 201 13.60 -16.25 11.17
N GLU A 202 14.19 -17.08 12.04
CA GLU A 202 15.23 -16.64 12.99
C GLU A 202 16.46 -16.05 12.29
N ASP A 203 16.82 -16.59 11.13
CA ASP A 203 17.93 -16.13 10.28
C ASP A 203 17.56 -14.93 9.39
N GLY A 204 16.32 -14.43 9.49
CA GLY A 204 15.79 -13.35 8.67
C GLY A 204 15.18 -13.80 7.34
N ASP A 205 15.09 -15.10 7.03
CA ASP A 205 14.38 -15.54 5.83
C ASP A 205 12.86 -15.28 5.94
N LEU A 206 12.17 -15.23 4.80
CA LEU A 206 10.72 -15.02 4.73
C LEU A 206 10.03 -16.24 4.13
N GLN A 207 8.98 -16.71 4.81
CA GLN A 207 8.16 -17.82 4.37
C GLN A 207 6.70 -17.39 4.19
N THR A 208 6.14 -17.52 2.99
CA THR A 208 4.68 -17.39 2.80
C THR A 208 3.98 -18.61 3.41
N LEU A 209 3.20 -18.40 4.47
CA LEU A 209 2.48 -19.48 5.17
C LEU A 209 1.14 -19.82 4.49
N GLY A 210 0.44 -18.84 3.92
CA GLY A 210 -0.86 -19.09 3.30
C GLY A 210 -1.74 -17.86 3.21
N LEU A 211 -2.97 -18.06 2.76
CA LEU A 211 -4.02 -17.07 2.62
C LEU A 211 -4.87 -17.03 3.90
N LEU A 212 -5.22 -15.84 4.36
CA LEU A 212 -6.11 -15.65 5.50
C LEU A 212 -7.52 -15.26 5.02
N ASP A 213 -8.52 -16.10 5.32
CA ASP A 213 -9.92 -15.81 4.99
C ASP A 213 -10.86 -15.69 6.20
N TYR A 214 -10.27 -15.67 7.40
CA TYR A 214 -10.96 -15.50 8.69
C TYR A 214 -12.12 -16.50 8.84
N ASP A 215 -11.82 -17.79 8.70
CA ASP A 215 -12.79 -18.88 8.75
C ASP A 215 -13.97 -18.65 7.79
N LYS A 216 -13.64 -18.29 6.55
CA LYS A 216 -14.59 -17.98 5.46
C LYS A 216 -15.47 -16.75 5.71
N ARG A 217 -15.18 -15.94 6.74
CA ARG A 217 -15.92 -14.69 7.02
C ARG A 217 -15.52 -13.57 6.07
N LEU A 218 -14.29 -13.59 5.53
CA LEU A 218 -13.83 -12.67 4.49
C LEU A 218 -14.24 -13.18 3.09
N LYS A 219 -15.24 -12.52 2.51
CA LYS A 219 -15.83 -12.85 1.19
C LYS A 219 -15.66 -11.75 0.13
N HIS A 220 -15.11 -10.60 0.52
CA HIS A 220 -14.81 -9.46 -0.34
C HIS A 220 -13.29 -9.22 -0.35
N SER A 221 -12.85 -8.23 -1.13
CA SER A 221 -11.48 -7.71 -1.12
C SER A 221 -11.08 -7.22 0.28
N PHE A 222 -9.79 -7.12 0.53
CA PHE A 222 -9.22 -6.57 1.75
C PHE A 222 -8.33 -5.39 1.38
N THR A 223 -8.56 -4.21 1.99
CA THR A 223 -7.76 -3.01 1.70
C THR A 223 -6.28 -3.26 1.96
N ALA A 224 -5.41 -2.61 1.18
CA ALA A 224 -3.99 -2.60 1.48
C ALA A 224 -3.62 -1.68 2.66
N HIS A 225 -4.56 -0.88 3.16
CA HIS A 225 -4.32 0.06 4.26
C HIS A 225 -5.27 -0.14 5.46
N PRO A 226 -5.31 -1.35 6.06
CA PRO A 226 -5.98 -1.51 7.34
C PRO A 226 -5.27 -0.65 8.41
N LYS A 227 -6.00 -0.24 9.45
CA LYS A 227 -5.44 0.53 10.56
C LYS A 227 -5.56 -0.29 11.84
N VAL A 228 -4.45 -0.46 12.55
CA VAL A 228 -4.44 -1.08 13.89
C VAL A 228 -4.49 0.04 14.92
N ASP A 229 -5.45 -0.02 15.84
CA ASP A 229 -5.49 0.94 16.96
C ASP A 229 -4.49 0.49 18.05
N PRO A 230 -3.47 1.30 18.38
CA PRO A 230 -2.44 0.92 19.34
C PRO A 230 -2.96 0.76 20.78
N PHE A 231 -4.19 1.20 21.09
CA PHE A 231 -4.79 1.10 22.42
C PHE A 231 -5.69 -0.12 22.57
N THR A 232 -6.43 -0.51 21.53
CA THR A 232 -7.32 -1.68 21.59
C THR A 232 -6.70 -2.93 20.97
N ASP A 233 -5.63 -2.78 20.20
CA ASP A 233 -5.01 -3.82 19.37
C ASP A 233 -5.99 -4.45 18.35
N GLU A 234 -7.07 -3.73 18.03
CA GLU A 234 -8.02 -4.13 17.00
C GLU A 234 -7.59 -3.55 15.64
N MET A 235 -7.88 -4.29 14.59
CA MET A 235 -7.61 -3.89 13.22
C MET A 235 -8.90 -3.54 12.50
N PHE A 236 -8.95 -2.34 11.96
CA PHE A 236 -10.05 -1.81 11.16
C PHE A 236 -9.69 -1.93 9.68
N THR A 237 -10.62 -2.44 8.88
CA THR A 237 -10.38 -2.74 7.46
C THR A 237 -11.66 -2.60 6.65
N PHE A 238 -11.53 -2.54 5.34
CA PHE A 238 -12.65 -2.55 4.41
C PHE A 238 -12.27 -3.29 3.12
N GLY A 239 -13.24 -3.52 2.25
CA GLY A 239 -13.03 -3.92 0.87
C GLY A 239 -13.96 -3.14 -0.05
N TYR A 240 -13.45 -2.65 -1.17
CA TYR A 240 -14.26 -2.03 -2.22
C TYR A 240 -14.42 -2.94 -3.44
N SER A 241 -15.50 -2.73 -4.20
CA SER A 241 -15.96 -3.62 -5.27
C SER A 241 -16.46 -2.83 -6.49
N HIS A 242 -16.47 -3.50 -7.65
CA HIS A 242 -17.09 -3.00 -8.88
C HIS A 242 -18.60 -3.27 -8.96
N GLU A 243 -19.12 -4.10 -8.04
CA GLU A 243 -20.54 -4.45 -7.90
C GLU A 243 -21.03 -4.18 -6.46
N PRO A 244 -22.32 -3.82 -6.25
CA PRO A 244 -22.87 -3.64 -4.90
C PRO A 244 -22.80 -4.89 -4.02
N PRO A 245 -22.53 -4.76 -2.71
CA PRO A 245 -22.14 -3.53 -2.02
C PRO A 245 -20.74 -3.05 -2.45
N TYR A 246 -20.63 -1.77 -2.83
CA TYR A 246 -19.38 -1.21 -3.38
C TYR A 246 -18.30 -1.01 -2.33
N CYS A 247 -18.66 -0.91 -1.05
CA CYS A 247 -17.73 -0.85 0.07
C CYS A 247 -18.29 -1.68 1.23
N THR A 248 -17.45 -2.48 1.88
CA THR A 248 -17.80 -3.29 3.06
C THR A 248 -16.74 -3.10 4.13
N TYR A 249 -17.14 -2.56 5.27
CA TYR A 249 -16.29 -2.34 6.44
C TYR A 249 -16.29 -3.55 7.38
N ARG A 250 -15.17 -3.73 8.09
CA ARG A 250 -14.90 -4.83 9.03
C ARG A 250 -14.03 -4.35 10.18
N VAL A 251 -14.26 -4.95 11.34
CA VAL A 251 -13.38 -4.90 12.50
C VAL A 251 -12.83 -6.30 12.75
N ILE A 252 -11.57 -6.40 13.11
CA ILE A 252 -10.91 -7.63 13.54
C ILE A 252 -10.43 -7.39 14.96
N THR A 253 -10.86 -8.23 15.90
CA THR A 253 -10.54 -8.09 17.31
C THR A 253 -9.05 -8.29 17.57
N LYS A 254 -8.54 -7.86 18.72
CA LYS A 254 -7.16 -8.16 19.17
C LYS A 254 -6.78 -9.66 19.14
N ASP A 255 -7.79 -10.53 19.25
CA ASP A 255 -7.66 -11.98 19.22
C ASP A 255 -7.80 -12.56 17.80
N GLY A 256 -7.76 -11.69 16.77
CA GLY A 256 -7.77 -12.09 15.36
C GLY A 256 -9.14 -12.47 14.78
N ALA A 257 -10.23 -12.28 15.53
CA ALA A 257 -11.57 -12.65 15.08
C ALA A 257 -12.20 -11.53 14.23
N MET A 258 -12.63 -11.85 13.01
CA MET A 258 -13.32 -10.88 12.14
C MET A 258 -14.80 -10.74 12.52
N LEU A 259 -15.23 -9.53 12.87
CA LEU A 259 -16.64 -9.22 13.18
C LEU A 259 -17.52 -9.21 11.92
N ASP A 260 -18.84 -9.05 12.11
CA ASP A 260 -19.81 -9.03 11.02
C ASP A 260 -19.56 -7.88 10.02
N PRO A 261 -19.91 -8.05 8.72
CA PRO A 261 -19.72 -7.01 7.71
C PRO A 261 -20.67 -5.85 7.94
N VAL A 262 -20.18 -4.64 7.71
CA VAL A 262 -20.98 -3.42 7.64
C VAL A 262 -20.89 -2.85 6.23
N PRO A 263 -21.88 -3.10 5.35
CA PRO A 263 -21.91 -2.46 4.04
C PRO A 263 -21.99 -0.94 4.18
N ILE A 264 -21.15 -0.22 3.44
CA ILE A 264 -21.17 1.25 3.39
C ILE A 264 -21.80 1.69 2.07
N THR A 265 -22.94 2.36 2.15
CA THR A 265 -23.72 2.76 0.98
C THR A 265 -23.07 3.96 0.28
N ILE A 266 -22.54 3.72 -0.92
CA ILE A 266 -22.07 4.73 -1.86
C ILE A 266 -22.78 4.55 -3.21
N PRO A 267 -22.96 5.61 -4.01
CA PRO A 267 -23.84 5.59 -5.19
C PRO A 267 -23.28 4.79 -6.36
N GLU A 268 -21.95 4.63 -6.44
CA GLU A 268 -21.26 3.97 -7.54
C GLU A 268 -19.91 3.41 -7.10
N SER A 269 -19.29 2.61 -7.98
CA SER A 269 -17.96 2.06 -7.73
C SER A 269 -16.87 3.12 -7.93
N VAL A 270 -16.14 3.38 -6.85
CA VAL A 270 -15.00 4.29 -6.81
C VAL A 270 -13.75 3.50 -6.42
N MET A 271 -12.57 4.01 -6.79
CA MET A 271 -11.33 3.57 -6.17
C MET A 271 -11.23 4.18 -4.78
N MET A 272 -11.23 3.34 -3.75
CA MET A 272 -11.02 3.74 -2.36
C MET A 272 -9.75 3.04 -1.86
N HIS A 273 -8.60 3.71 -2.03
CA HIS A 273 -7.29 3.13 -1.75
C HIS A 273 -7.03 2.99 -0.24
N ASP A 274 -7.34 4.05 0.50
CA ASP A 274 -7.08 4.17 1.93
C ASP A 274 -8.32 4.69 2.67
N PHE A 275 -8.28 4.62 4.00
CA PHE A 275 -9.26 5.17 4.92
C PHE A 275 -8.55 5.62 6.21
N ALA A 276 -9.27 6.21 7.16
CA ALA A 276 -8.67 6.59 8.44
C ALA A 276 -9.55 6.18 9.62
N ILE A 277 -8.94 6.07 10.79
CA ILE A 277 -9.63 5.88 12.07
C ILE A 277 -9.27 7.02 13.02
N THR A 278 -10.20 7.40 13.89
CA THR A 278 -9.98 8.19 15.12
C THR A 278 -10.35 7.30 16.30
N GLU A 279 -10.10 7.69 17.55
CA GLU A 279 -10.50 6.92 18.75
C GLU A 279 -11.89 6.27 18.66
N ASN A 280 -12.90 6.99 18.14
CA ASN A 280 -14.29 6.52 18.09
C ASN A 280 -14.84 6.29 16.68
N TYR A 281 -14.21 6.84 15.64
CA TYR A 281 -14.75 6.84 14.27
C TYR A 281 -13.87 6.12 13.25
N SER A 282 -14.48 5.71 12.16
CA SER A 282 -13.85 5.36 10.89
C SER A 282 -14.33 6.32 9.81
N ILE A 283 -13.40 6.73 8.94
CA ILE A 283 -13.59 7.76 7.91
C ILE A 283 -13.43 7.11 6.54
N PHE A 284 -14.51 7.02 5.78
CA PHE A 284 -14.56 6.49 4.41
C PHE A 284 -14.50 7.61 3.38
N MET A 285 -13.83 7.36 2.26
CA MET A 285 -13.54 8.40 1.25
C MET A 285 -14.22 8.05 -0.06
N ASP A 286 -15.41 8.60 -0.28
CA ASP A 286 -16.12 8.51 -1.55
C ASP A 286 -15.62 9.65 -2.45
N LEU A 287 -14.50 9.36 -3.12
CA LEU A 287 -13.77 10.31 -3.97
C LEU A 287 -14.11 10.07 -5.45
N PRO A 288 -14.04 11.12 -6.29
CA PRO A 288 -14.53 11.06 -7.65
C PRO A 288 -13.56 10.40 -8.64
N LEU A 289 -12.87 9.32 -8.24
CA LEU A 289 -12.10 8.46 -9.13
C LEU A 289 -12.89 7.18 -9.40
N LEU A 290 -13.58 7.14 -10.54
CA LEU A 290 -14.70 6.26 -10.79
C LEU A 290 -14.32 5.09 -11.70
N PHE A 291 -14.88 3.91 -11.45
CA PHE A 291 -14.73 2.77 -12.35
C PHE A 291 -15.58 2.96 -13.62
N ARG A 292 -14.93 3.05 -14.79
CA ARG A 292 -15.55 3.47 -16.06
C ARG A 292 -15.19 2.56 -17.24
N PRO A 293 -15.60 1.27 -17.23
CA PRO A 293 -15.28 0.32 -18.29
C PRO A 293 -15.82 0.72 -19.68
N LYS A 294 -16.91 1.50 -19.75
CA LYS A 294 -17.46 1.98 -21.03
C LYS A 294 -16.55 3.01 -21.70
N GLU A 295 -15.93 3.90 -20.92
CA GLU A 295 -15.03 4.94 -21.41
C GLU A 295 -13.69 4.33 -21.84
N MET A 296 -13.18 3.34 -21.08
CA MET A 296 -12.03 2.53 -21.49
C MET A 296 -12.20 1.95 -22.91
N VAL A 297 -13.36 1.39 -23.24
CA VAL A 297 -13.62 0.79 -24.56
C VAL A 297 -13.78 1.86 -25.65
N LYS A 298 -14.56 2.91 -25.38
CA LYS A 298 -14.89 3.92 -26.39
C LYS A 298 -13.73 4.86 -26.71
N ASN A 299 -12.96 5.24 -25.69
CA ASN A 299 -11.96 6.29 -25.78
C ASN A 299 -10.53 5.76 -25.68
N GLY A 300 -10.33 4.49 -25.32
CA GLY A 300 -8.99 3.92 -25.09
C GLY A 300 -8.30 4.41 -23.81
N GLU A 301 -9.06 5.04 -22.93
CA GLU A 301 -8.64 5.61 -21.64
C GLU A 301 -8.40 4.52 -20.59
N PHE A 302 -7.76 4.89 -19.49
CA PHE A 302 -7.61 4.06 -18.31
C PHE A 302 -8.97 3.69 -17.70
N ILE A 303 -9.05 2.54 -17.03
CA ILE A 303 -10.33 2.02 -16.53
C ILE A 303 -10.90 2.82 -15.35
N TYR A 304 -10.06 3.60 -14.67
CA TYR A 304 -10.48 4.56 -13.65
C TYR A 304 -10.37 5.97 -14.17
N LYS A 305 -11.45 6.74 -14.04
CA LYS A 305 -11.52 8.12 -14.52
C LYS A 305 -11.92 9.07 -13.42
N PHE A 306 -11.15 10.15 -13.30
CA PHE A 306 -11.47 11.22 -12.39
C PHE A 306 -12.60 12.10 -12.94
N ASP A 307 -13.60 12.39 -12.11
CA ASP A 307 -14.73 13.26 -12.45
C ASP A 307 -14.58 14.61 -11.74
N PRO A 308 -14.05 15.65 -12.43
CA PRO A 308 -13.81 16.95 -11.81
C PRO A 308 -15.10 17.70 -11.44
N THR A 309 -16.27 17.22 -11.91
CA THR A 309 -17.57 17.84 -11.64
C THR A 309 -18.16 17.40 -10.30
N LYS A 310 -17.64 16.34 -9.70
CA LYS A 310 -18.12 15.79 -8.43
C LYS A 310 -17.29 16.29 -7.26
N LYS A 311 -17.96 16.59 -6.15
CA LYS A 311 -17.31 16.87 -4.88
C LYS A 311 -16.73 15.60 -4.26
N ALA A 312 -15.72 15.75 -3.42
CA ALA A 312 -15.25 14.68 -2.55
C ALA A 312 -16.19 14.53 -1.36
N ARG A 313 -16.53 13.29 -0.97
CA ARG A 313 -17.41 13.01 0.17
C ARG A 313 -16.69 12.14 1.20
N PHE A 314 -16.86 12.50 2.47
CA PHE A 314 -16.22 11.83 3.61
C PHE A 314 -17.31 11.30 4.54
N GLY A 315 -17.39 9.98 4.68
CA GLY A 315 -18.37 9.30 5.52
C GLY A 315 -17.74 8.95 6.86
N ILE A 316 -18.26 9.52 7.93
CA ILE A 316 -17.75 9.29 9.29
C ILE A 316 -18.76 8.43 10.04
N LEU A 317 -18.32 7.25 10.46
CA LEU A 317 -19.13 6.23 11.14
C LEU A 317 -18.47 5.84 12.46
N GLN A 318 -19.27 5.63 13.52
CA GLN A 318 -18.73 5.07 14.77
C GLN A 318 -18.24 3.64 14.51
N ARG A 319 -17.06 3.29 15.04
CA ARG A 319 -16.32 2.05 14.72
C ARG A 319 -17.11 0.74 14.85
N TYR A 320 -18.10 0.69 15.74
CA TYR A 320 -18.81 -0.56 16.08
C TYR A 320 -20.27 -0.61 15.64
N GLU A 321 -20.70 0.38 14.85
CA GLU A 321 -22.03 0.36 14.23
C GLU A 321 -22.25 -0.94 13.43
N LYS A 322 -23.50 -1.40 13.40
CA LYS A 322 -23.87 -2.66 12.74
C LYS A 322 -24.35 -2.46 11.31
N ASP A 323 -24.66 -1.23 10.95
CA ASP A 323 -25.04 -0.78 9.63
C ASP A 323 -24.54 0.67 9.43
N ASP A 324 -24.80 1.24 8.26
CA ASP A 324 -24.38 2.61 7.92
C ASP A 324 -25.48 3.65 8.19
N THR A 325 -26.56 3.33 8.93
CA THR A 325 -27.68 4.26 9.13
C THR A 325 -27.28 5.54 9.85
N ASN A 326 -26.27 5.46 10.73
CA ASN A 326 -25.72 6.58 11.49
C ASN A 326 -24.47 7.21 10.84
N ILE A 327 -24.13 6.82 9.59
CA ILE A 327 -23.02 7.45 8.90
C ILE A 327 -23.32 8.93 8.63
N ARG A 328 -22.35 9.80 8.90
CA ARG A 328 -22.45 11.21 8.59
C ARG A 328 -21.56 11.55 7.39
N TRP A 329 -22.16 11.97 6.29
CA TRP A 329 -21.44 12.38 5.09
C TRP A 329 -21.17 13.89 5.09
N PHE A 330 -19.93 14.25 4.80
CA PHE A 330 -19.47 15.62 4.61
C PHE A 330 -18.99 15.83 3.18
N GLU A 331 -19.18 17.03 2.64
CA GLU A 331 -18.69 17.39 1.30
C GLU A 331 -17.56 18.41 1.38
N LEU A 332 -16.50 18.17 0.59
CA LEU A 332 -15.42 19.12 0.37
C LEU A 332 -15.24 19.36 -1.14
N PRO A 333 -14.50 20.41 -1.55
CA PRO A 333 -14.12 20.57 -2.94
C PRO A 333 -13.52 19.30 -3.54
N ASN A 334 -13.66 19.16 -4.86
CA ASN A 334 -13.15 18.03 -5.61
C ASN A 334 -11.65 17.75 -5.31
N CYS A 335 -11.33 16.48 -5.05
CA CYS A 335 -9.98 16.01 -4.80
C CYS A 335 -9.90 14.49 -4.88
N PHE A 336 -8.68 13.95 -4.95
CA PHE A 336 -8.41 12.53 -4.72
C PHE A 336 -7.35 12.38 -3.62
N ILE A 337 -7.37 11.25 -2.92
CA ILE A 337 -6.43 10.92 -1.86
C ILE A 337 -6.01 9.48 -2.10
N PHE A 338 -4.70 9.26 -2.27
CA PHE A 338 -4.13 7.93 -2.13
C PHE A 338 -3.93 7.62 -0.64
N HIS A 339 -3.18 8.45 0.07
CA HIS A 339 -2.74 8.12 1.43
C HIS A 339 -3.10 9.17 2.48
N ASN A 340 -3.46 8.66 3.65
CA ASN A 340 -3.72 9.45 4.85
C ASN A 340 -2.58 9.32 5.84
N ALA A 341 -2.21 10.43 6.48
CA ALA A 341 -1.22 10.43 7.55
C ALA A 341 -1.84 9.90 8.86
N ASN A 342 -2.93 10.54 9.31
CA ASN A 342 -3.63 10.19 10.54
C ASN A 342 -4.99 10.91 10.63
N ALA A 343 -5.82 10.52 11.58
CA ALA A 343 -7.00 11.27 11.99
C ALA A 343 -7.21 11.23 13.51
N TRP A 344 -7.88 12.24 14.07
CA TRP A 344 -8.23 12.30 15.48
C TRP A 344 -9.46 13.18 15.75
N GLU A 345 -9.88 13.24 17.01
CA GLU A 345 -11.03 14.03 17.47
C GLU A 345 -10.57 15.23 18.32
N GLU A 346 -11.17 16.40 18.11
CA GLU A 346 -11.02 17.59 18.96
C GLU A 346 -12.40 18.21 19.25
N GLY A 347 -12.95 17.93 20.43
CA GLY A 347 -14.29 18.40 20.79
C GLY A 347 -15.35 17.85 19.85
N ASP A 348 -16.08 18.73 19.17
CA ASP A 348 -17.11 18.35 18.18
C ASP A 348 -16.53 18.10 16.77
N GLU A 349 -15.20 18.17 16.58
CA GLU A 349 -14.57 18.01 15.26
C GLU A 349 -13.80 16.70 15.13
N VAL A 350 -13.86 16.12 13.93
CA VAL A 350 -12.94 15.08 13.45
C VAL A 350 -11.96 15.75 12.49
N ILE A 351 -10.66 15.51 12.71
CA ILE A 351 -9.55 16.06 11.94
C ILE A 351 -8.92 14.92 11.15
N LEU A 352 -8.65 15.12 9.86
CA LEU A 352 -7.94 14.22 8.98
C LEU A 352 -6.74 14.92 8.37
N ILE A 353 -5.56 14.31 8.46
CA ILE A 353 -4.35 14.76 7.79
C ILE A 353 -4.06 13.82 6.62
N THR A 354 -3.93 14.38 5.42
CA THR A 354 -3.90 13.61 4.17
C THR A 354 -3.03 14.24 3.09
N CYS A 355 -2.48 13.41 2.20
CA CYS A 355 -1.90 13.87 0.94
C CYS A 355 -3.01 13.94 -0.11
N ARG A 356 -3.34 15.16 -0.54
CA ARG A 356 -4.44 15.48 -1.44
C ARG A 356 -3.88 15.74 -2.84
N LEU A 357 -4.48 15.09 -3.83
CA LEU A 357 -4.25 15.32 -5.24
C LEU A 357 -5.37 16.17 -5.83
N GLU A 358 -4.97 17.18 -6.60
CA GLU A 358 -5.89 17.97 -7.43
C GLU A 358 -6.01 17.38 -8.84
N ASN A 359 -7.24 17.07 -9.27
CA ASN A 359 -7.58 16.63 -10.62
C ASN A 359 -6.64 15.56 -11.23
N PRO A 360 -6.42 14.41 -10.56
CA PRO A 360 -5.48 13.41 -11.06
C PRO A 360 -5.89 12.86 -12.43
N ASP A 361 -4.92 12.78 -13.34
CA ASP A 361 -5.07 12.16 -14.65
C ASP A 361 -4.19 10.91 -14.72
N LEU A 362 -4.79 9.75 -14.40
CA LEU A 362 -4.06 8.49 -14.37
C LEU A 362 -3.56 8.05 -15.75
N ASP A 363 -4.14 8.52 -16.86
CA ASP A 363 -3.61 8.20 -18.19
C ASP A 363 -2.26 8.87 -18.45
N LYS A 364 -2.03 10.06 -17.88
CA LYS A 364 -0.73 10.76 -17.96
C LYS A 364 0.32 10.12 -17.06
N VAL A 365 -0.06 9.72 -15.86
CA VAL A 365 0.82 9.02 -14.90
C VAL A 365 1.22 7.65 -15.40
N ASN A 366 0.31 6.95 -16.07
CA ASN A 366 0.51 5.60 -16.58
C ASN A 366 1.24 5.61 -17.95
N GLY A 367 1.60 6.79 -18.47
CA GLY A 367 2.06 7.02 -19.83
C GLY A 367 3.58 7.05 -20.01
N TYR A 368 3.97 7.17 -21.29
CA TYR A 368 5.34 7.20 -21.80
C TYR A 368 6.02 8.57 -21.69
N GLN A 369 5.30 9.57 -21.23
CA GLN A 369 5.77 10.95 -21.20
C GLN A 369 6.56 11.19 -19.93
N SER A 370 7.80 11.64 -20.13
CA SER A 370 8.76 12.03 -19.11
C SER A 370 8.30 13.31 -18.42
N ASP A 371 7.18 13.28 -17.73
CA ASP A 371 6.62 14.51 -17.20
C ASP A 371 6.84 14.50 -15.70
N LYS A 372 7.81 15.34 -15.28
CA LYS A 372 7.93 15.81 -13.90
C LYS A 372 6.54 16.10 -13.34
N LEU A 373 6.35 15.92 -12.02
CA LEU A 373 5.09 16.21 -11.30
C LEU A 373 4.60 17.68 -11.40
N GLU A 374 5.06 18.49 -12.35
CA GLU A 374 4.61 19.88 -12.60
C GLU A 374 3.07 20.00 -12.73
N ASN A 375 2.37 18.90 -13.05
CA ASN A 375 0.90 18.83 -13.10
C ASN A 375 0.26 17.87 -12.08
N PHE A 376 1.01 17.38 -11.10
CA PHE A 376 0.53 16.47 -10.06
C PHE A 376 0.56 17.19 -8.71
N GLY A 377 -0.47 18.01 -8.47
CA GLY A 377 -0.59 18.82 -7.27
C GLY A 377 -0.86 17.95 -6.04
N ASN A 378 0.18 17.32 -5.50
CA ASN A 378 0.11 16.43 -4.33
C ASN A 378 0.69 17.11 -3.10
N GLU A 379 -0.19 17.41 -2.15
CA GLU A 379 0.01 18.40 -1.10
C GLU A 379 -0.52 17.86 0.22
N LEU A 380 0.13 18.18 1.34
CA LEU A 380 -0.37 17.83 2.65
C LEU A 380 -1.52 18.78 3.03
N TYR A 381 -2.64 18.23 3.49
CA TYR A 381 -3.83 18.97 3.92
C TYR A 381 -4.30 18.53 5.30
N GLU A 382 -4.89 19.48 6.02
CA GLU A 382 -5.75 19.25 7.17
C GLU A 382 -7.21 19.43 6.75
N MET A 383 -8.05 18.43 7.01
CA MET A 383 -9.50 18.48 6.79
C MET A 383 -10.20 18.39 8.13
N ARG A 384 -11.19 19.26 8.36
CA ARG A 384 -11.98 19.30 9.61
C ARG A 384 -13.44 19.05 9.31
N PHE A 385 -14.06 18.20 10.11
CA PHE A 385 -15.46 17.80 9.99
C PHE A 385 -16.17 18.00 11.33
N ASN A 386 -17.09 18.95 11.40
CA ASN A 386 -17.83 19.23 12.62
C ASN A 386 -19.03 18.27 12.76
N MET A 387 -18.90 17.31 13.68
CA MET A 387 -19.86 16.25 13.97
C MET A 387 -21.14 16.72 14.66
N LYS A 388 -21.30 18.03 14.89
CA LYS A 388 -22.55 18.65 15.38
C LYS A 388 -23.21 19.46 14.28
N THR A 389 -22.53 20.46 13.74
CA THR A 389 -23.07 21.44 12.79
C THR A 389 -23.13 20.94 11.35
N GLY A 390 -22.24 20.02 10.97
CA GLY A 390 -22.14 19.51 9.60
C GLY A 390 -21.24 20.34 8.70
N ALA A 391 -20.58 21.35 9.27
CA ALA A 391 -19.57 22.11 8.56
C ALA A 391 -18.35 21.22 8.26
N ALA A 392 -17.77 21.40 7.08
CA ALA A 392 -16.50 20.80 6.69
C ALA A 392 -15.59 21.88 6.10
N SER A 393 -14.28 21.78 6.37
CA SER A 393 -13.29 22.69 5.83
C SER A 393 -11.97 21.96 5.54
N GLN A 394 -11.11 22.58 4.74
CA GLN A 394 -9.77 22.06 4.45
C GLN A 394 -8.76 23.20 4.42
N LYS A 395 -7.56 22.95 4.94
CA LYS A 395 -6.42 23.86 5.01
C LYS A 395 -5.20 23.18 4.39
N GLN A 396 -4.61 23.82 3.38
CA GLN A 396 -3.34 23.37 2.79
C GLN A 396 -2.20 23.56 3.79
N LEU A 397 -1.34 22.56 3.95
CA LEU A 397 -0.21 22.54 4.88
C LEU A 397 1.15 22.55 4.17
N SER A 398 1.22 22.13 2.90
CA SER A 398 2.48 22.15 2.14
C SER A 398 2.25 22.63 0.72
N VAL A 399 3.32 23.12 0.08
CA VAL A 399 3.37 23.14 -1.39
C VAL A 399 3.46 21.71 -1.92
N SER A 400 3.29 21.57 -3.24
CA SER A 400 3.24 20.28 -3.92
C SER A 400 4.53 19.45 -3.83
N ALA A 401 4.35 18.18 -4.17
CA ALA A 401 5.31 17.08 -4.32
C ALA A 401 5.55 16.23 -3.06
N VAL A 402 4.55 16.08 -2.17
CA VAL A 402 4.63 15.20 -1.00
C VAL A 402 3.59 14.08 -1.01
N ASP A 403 4.01 12.86 -0.67
CA ASP A 403 3.13 11.69 -0.47
C ASP A 403 3.77 10.70 0.52
N PHE A 404 3.23 9.48 0.62
CA PHE A 404 3.62 8.44 1.57
C PHE A 404 3.76 9.01 2.99
N PRO A 405 2.69 9.63 3.53
CA PRO A 405 2.74 10.22 4.84
C PRO A 405 2.86 9.14 5.92
N ARG A 406 3.72 9.38 6.89
CA ARG A 406 4.05 8.48 7.98
C ARG A 406 4.09 9.25 9.29
N ILE A 407 3.65 8.60 10.34
CA ILE A 407 3.63 9.13 11.71
C ILE A 407 4.32 8.15 12.65
N ASN A 408 4.51 8.54 13.90
CA ASN A 408 4.70 7.58 14.97
C ASN A 408 3.40 6.79 15.18
N GLU A 409 3.41 5.50 14.83
CA GLU A 409 2.19 4.66 14.84
C GLU A 409 1.59 4.46 16.24
N SER A 410 2.32 4.76 17.32
CA SER A 410 1.76 4.84 18.68
C SER A 410 0.65 5.90 18.82
N TYR A 411 0.53 6.81 17.86
CA TYR A 411 -0.48 7.86 17.80
C TYR A 411 -1.56 7.61 16.73
N THR A 412 -1.62 6.42 16.12
CA THR A 412 -2.66 6.11 15.13
C THR A 412 -4.06 6.30 15.73
N GLY A 413 -4.88 7.13 15.08
CA GLY A 413 -6.21 7.49 15.56
C GLY A 413 -6.25 8.46 16.74
N ARG A 414 -5.09 8.98 17.18
CA ARG A 414 -4.94 9.97 18.24
C ARG A 414 -4.26 11.23 17.72
N LYS A 415 -4.41 12.33 18.46
CA LYS A 415 -3.79 13.61 18.11
C LYS A 415 -2.27 13.46 18.08
N GLN A 416 -1.68 13.88 16.96
CA GLN A 416 -0.23 13.91 16.75
C GLN A 416 0.19 15.31 16.28
N ARG A 417 1.48 15.62 16.43
CA ARG A 417 2.14 16.85 15.99
C ARG A 417 3.02 16.68 14.74
N TYR A 418 3.74 15.57 14.57
CA TYR A 418 4.72 15.38 13.51
C TYR A 418 4.27 14.41 12.42
N VAL A 419 4.46 14.84 11.17
CA VAL A 419 4.24 14.01 9.96
C VAL A 419 5.52 13.98 9.14
N TYR A 420 5.88 12.81 8.65
CA TYR A 420 6.97 12.60 7.72
C TYR A 420 6.39 12.23 6.36
N CYS A 421 6.85 12.85 5.28
CA CYS A 421 6.42 12.48 3.92
C CYS A 421 7.62 12.22 3.03
N ALA A 422 7.43 11.39 2.00
CA ALA A 422 8.33 11.31 0.87
C ALA A 422 8.17 12.56 -0.02
N ILE A 423 9.29 13.13 -0.48
CA ILE A 423 9.33 14.14 -1.54
C ILE A 423 9.41 13.40 -2.87
N LEU A 424 8.50 13.67 -3.79
CA LEU A 424 8.37 12.96 -5.06
C LEU A 424 8.88 13.80 -6.24
N ASP A 425 9.59 13.18 -7.18
CA ASP A 425 9.86 13.70 -8.53
C ASP A 425 8.93 13.07 -9.59
N SER A 426 8.48 11.84 -9.32
CA SER A 426 7.39 11.14 -10.02
C SER A 426 6.63 10.25 -9.04
N ILE A 427 5.57 9.56 -9.50
CA ILE A 427 4.78 8.63 -8.65
C ILE A 427 5.64 7.55 -7.96
N ALA A 428 6.83 7.25 -8.47
CA ALA A 428 7.72 6.23 -7.93
C ALA A 428 9.04 6.77 -7.37
N LYS A 429 9.49 7.94 -7.85
CA LYS A 429 10.84 8.46 -7.57
C LYS A 429 10.81 9.39 -6.37
N VAL A 430 11.17 8.85 -5.20
CA VAL A 430 11.34 9.63 -3.97
C VAL A 430 12.70 10.30 -3.98
N THR A 431 12.80 11.63 -3.90
CA THR A 431 14.06 12.38 -3.91
C THR A 431 14.53 12.78 -2.51
N GLY A 432 13.67 12.68 -1.51
CA GLY A 432 14.02 13.02 -0.14
C GLY A 432 12.88 12.74 0.84
N ILE A 433 13.11 13.03 2.11
CA ILE A 433 12.13 12.90 3.18
C ILE A 433 11.95 14.26 3.86
N ILE A 434 10.71 14.66 4.12
CA ILE A 434 10.36 15.94 4.73
C ILE A 434 9.62 15.73 6.05
N LYS A 435 9.92 16.55 7.06
CA LYS A 435 9.26 16.57 8.36
C LYS A 435 8.40 17.83 8.52
N PHE A 436 7.14 17.63 8.89
CA PHE A 436 6.18 18.68 9.24
C PHE A 436 5.89 18.70 10.74
N ASP A 437 5.66 19.89 11.28
CA ASP A 437 5.15 20.18 12.62
C ASP A 437 3.77 20.83 12.48
N LEU A 438 2.71 20.08 12.74
CA LEU A 438 1.31 20.49 12.59
C LEU A 438 0.88 21.60 13.56
N HIS A 439 1.66 21.85 14.62
CA HIS A 439 1.37 22.94 15.56
C HIS A 439 1.94 24.29 15.09
N ALA A 440 2.76 24.30 14.03
CA ALA A 440 3.27 25.52 13.44
C ALA A 440 2.45 25.95 12.23
N GLU A 441 2.36 27.26 12.00
CA GLU A 441 1.64 27.77 10.84
C GLU A 441 2.38 27.43 9.53
N PRO A 442 1.65 26.96 8.50
CA PRO A 442 2.25 26.66 7.21
C PRO A 442 2.66 27.94 6.48
N GLU A 443 3.90 27.97 6.00
CA GLU A 443 4.46 29.10 5.26
C GLU A 443 4.42 28.78 3.75
N ILE A 444 3.22 28.75 3.17
CA ILE A 444 2.99 28.38 1.76
C ILE A 444 2.85 29.59 0.82
N SER A 445 2.53 30.78 1.35
CA SER A 445 2.27 31.96 0.52
C SER A 445 3.52 32.38 -0.25
N GLY A 446 3.44 32.43 -1.58
CA GLY A 446 4.54 32.82 -2.46
C GLY A 446 5.62 31.75 -2.67
N LYS A 447 5.55 30.59 -2.00
CA LYS A 447 6.48 29.48 -2.20
C LYS A 447 6.03 28.60 -3.36
N LYS A 448 7.00 28.14 -4.15
CA LYS A 448 6.79 27.17 -5.26
C LYS A 448 7.53 25.85 -5.04
N GLN A 449 8.40 25.79 -4.03
CA GLN A 449 9.27 24.66 -3.74
C GLN A 449 9.28 24.39 -2.23
N LEU A 450 9.58 23.15 -1.87
CA LEU A 450 9.69 22.71 -0.49
C LEU A 450 10.97 23.27 0.12
N GLU A 451 10.85 24.02 1.20
CA GLU A 451 11.96 24.65 1.91
C GLU A 451 11.70 24.60 3.42
N VAL A 452 12.77 24.51 4.21
CA VAL A 452 12.67 24.55 5.69
C VAL A 452 12.17 25.93 6.13
N GLY A 453 11.15 25.96 6.99
CA GLY A 453 10.47 27.19 7.42
C GLY A 453 9.00 26.94 7.77
N GLY A 454 8.43 27.78 8.65
CA GLY A 454 7.06 27.60 9.14
C GLY A 454 6.86 26.23 9.80
N ASN A 455 5.96 25.43 9.23
CA ASN A 455 5.67 24.07 9.64
C ASN A 455 6.67 23.01 9.11
N VAL A 456 7.51 23.34 8.13
CA VAL A 456 8.56 22.43 7.66
C VAL A 456 9.77 22.51 8.59
N ARG A 457 10.09 21.41 9.26
CA ARG A 457 11.16 21.34 10.28
C ARG A 457 12.49 20.79 9.77
N GLY A 458 12.47 20.06 8.67
CA GLY A 458 13.67 19.50 8.08
C GLY A 458 13.38 18.77 6.79
N ILE A 459 14.37 18.75 5.91
CA ILE A 459 14.37 18.04 4.64
C ILE A 459 15.66 17.25 4.56
N TYR A 460 15.54 15.94 4.36
CA TYR A 460 16.64 15.06 4.03
C TYR A 460 16.66 14.83 2.52
N ASP A 461 17.60 15.45 1.83
CA ASP A 461 17.79 15.33 0.38
C ASP A 461 18.73 14.15 0.06
N LEU A 462 18.33 13.27 -0.84
CA LEU A 462 19.15 12.13 -1.28
C LEU A 462 20.26 12.54 -2.25
N GLY A 463 20.16 13.72 -2.85
CA GLY A 463 21.05 14.20 -3.89
C GLY A 463 20.73 13.61 -5.27
N PRO A 464 21.43 14.09 -6.31
CA PRO A 464 21.07 13.82 -7.70
C PRO A 464 21.25 12.34 -8.09
N GLY A 465 20.24 11.79 -8.78
CA GLY A 465 20.27 10.43 -9.32
C GLY A 465 20.08 9.32 -8.27
N ARG A 466 19.76 9.69 -7.02
CA ARG A 466 19.46 8.75 -5.93
C ARG A 466 17.98 8.87 -5.57
N PHE A 467 17.33 7.72 -5.44
CA PHE A 467 15.89 7.67 -5.20
C PHE A 467 15.55 6.70 -4.08
N GLY A 468 14.71 7.15 -3.15
CA GLY A 468 14.31 6.43 -1.94
C GLY A 468 13.05 5.59 -2.09
N SER A 469 12.55 5.12 -0.95
CA SER A 469 11.21 4.52 -0.78
C SER A 469 10.41 5.30 0.27
N GLU A 470 9.19 4.82 0.58
CA GLU A 470 8.52 5.17 1.82
C GLU A 470 9.45 4.96 3.02
N ALA A 471 9.42 5.90 3.97
CA ALA A 471 10.23 5.88 5.18
C ALA A 471 9.42 5.50 6.41
N ILE A 472 9.89 4.49 7.15
CA ILE A 472 9.19 4.00 8.33
C ILE A 472 9.80 4.64 9.57
N PHE A 473 8.94 5.27 10.39
CA PHE A 473 9.33 5.78 11.69
C PHE A 473 9.41 4.62 12.69
N VAL A 474 10.53 4.51 13.40
CA VAL A 474 10.73 3.57 14.49
C VAL A 474 11.07 4.37 15.76
N PRO A 475 10.20 4.37 16.80
CA PRO A 475 10.48 5.06 18.06
C PRO A 475 11.67 4.41 18.78
N LYS A 476 12.42 5.19 19.58
CA LYS A 476 13.45 4.61 20.46
C LYS A 476 12.85 3.62 21.46
N GLU A 477 11.76 4.03 22.09
CA GLU A 477 10.93 3.20 22.95
C GLU A 477 9.45 3.46 22.61
N PRO A 478 8.73 2.47 22.04
CA PRO A 478 7.32 2.61 21.69
C PRO A 478 6.45 3.09 22.86
N GLY A 479 5.62 4.11 22.64
CA GLY A 479 4.70 4.66 23.65
C GLY A 479 5.34 5.40 24.83
N VAL A 480 6.68 5.44 24.95
CA VAL A 480 7.41 6.09 26.06
C VAL A 480 8.21 7.30 25.59
N SER A 481 8.87 7.18 24.44
CA SER A 481 9.69 8.25 23.87
C SER A 481 8.85 9.45 23.43
N GLY A 482 9.50 10.61 23.26
CA GLY A 482 8.85 11.76 22.64
C GLY A 482 8.33 11.42 21.24
N GLU A 483 7.31 12.13 20.76
CA GLU A 483 6.60 11.79 19.53
C GLU A 483 7.51 11.60 18.30
N ASP A 484 8.53 12.45 18.16
CA ASP A 484 9.53 12.41 17.09
C ASP A 484 10.89 11.81 17.53
N ASP A 485 10.97 11.25 18.73
CA ASP A 485 12.20 10.66 19.28
C ASP A 485 12.38 9.22 18.79
N GLY A 486 12.94 9.11 17.60
CA GLY A 486 13.11 7.87 16.87
C GLY A 486 13.93 8.08 15.61
N TYR A 487 13.88 7.07 14.73
CA TYR A 487 14.61 7.07 13.48
C TYR A 487 13.67 6.78 12.32
N LEU A 488 14.04 7.28 11.13
CA LEU A 488 13.40 6.92 9.88
C LEU A 488 14.30 5.94 9.14
N ILE A 489 13.74 4.82 8.69
CA ILE A 489 14.43 3.79 7.91
C ILE A 489 13.77 3.62 6.54
N PHE A 490 14.57 3.58 5.47
CA PHE A 490 14.07 3.44 4.09
C PHE A 490 15.15 2.88 3.15
N PHE A 491 14.70 2.29 2.03
CA PHE A 491 15.58 1.86 0.95
C PHE A 491 15.98 3.05 0.08
N VAL A 492 17.19 3.00 -0.47
CA VAL A 492 17.69 3.93 -1.49
C VAL A 492 18.27 3.13 -2.65
N HIS A 493 18.01 3.60 -3.87
CA HIS A 493 18.65 3.14 -5.08
C HIS A 493 19.39 4.30 -5.73
N ASP A 494 20.68 4.09 -6.00
CA ASP A 494 21.51 5.03 -6.73
C ASP A 494 21.52 4.65 -8.21
N GLU A 495 20.76 5.37 -9.04
CA GLU A 495 20.70 5.14 -10.49
C GLU A 495 22.05 5.44 -11.18
N ASN A 496 22.95 6.19 -10.54
CA ASN A 496 24.29 6.45 -11.08
C ASN A 496 25.20 5.22 -11.00
N THR A 497 25.06 4.40 -9.94
CA THR A 497 25.91 3.22 -9.69
C THR A 497 25.18 1.90 -9.86
N GLY A 498 23.85 1.92 -9.93
CA GLY A 498 22.98 0.73 -9.95
C GLY A 498 22.89 0.00 -8.62
N LYS A 499 23.44 0.55 -7.54
CA LYS A 499 23.49 -0.06 -6.21
C LYS A 499 22.28 0.34 -5.37
N SER A 500 21.98 -0.48 -4.36
CA SER A 500 20.95 -0.20 -3.37
C SER A 500 21.51 -0.28 -1.96
N GLU A 501 20.91 0.49 -1.07
CA GLU A 501 21.28 0.60 0.34
C GLU A 501 20.03 0.85 1.21
N VAL A 502 20.18 0.72 2.52
CA VAL A 502 19.19 1.17 3.50
C VAL A 502 19.77 2.31 4.30
N ASN A 503 19.07 3.43 4.36
CA ASN A 503 19.46 4.60 5.13
C ASN A 503 18.65 4.69 6.42
N VAL A 504 19.33 5.09 7.48
CA VAL A 504 18.73 5.41 8.78
C VAL A 504 19.07 6.86 9.11
N ILE A 505 18.05 7.68 9.34
CA ILE A 505 18.23 9.09 9.72
C ILE A 505 17.53 9.37 11.05
N ASP A 506 18.04 10.34 11.80
CA ASP A 506 17.40 10.80 13.03
C ASP A 506 16.13 11.60 12.70
N ALA A 507 14.98 11.10 13.15
CA ALA A 507 13.68 11.65 12.82
C ALA A 507 13.41 13.01 13.52
N LYS A 508 14.17 13.32 14.57
CA LYS A 508 14.06 14.57 15.30
C LYS A 508 14.82 15.68 14.61
N THR A 509 16.11 15.42 14.32
CA THR A 509 17.04 16.43 13.79
C THR A 509 16.96 16.57 12.28
N MET A 510 16.51 15.53 11.56
CA MET A 510 16.54 15.48 10.09
C MET A 510 17.92 15.84 9.51
N SER A 511 18.98 15.44 10.22
CA SER A 511 20.37 15.68 9.82
C SER A 511 20.65 15.20 8.39
N ALA A 512 21.40 15.98 7.61
CA ALA A 512 21.85 15.59 6.28
C ALA A 512 22.83 14.40 6.32
N ASP A 513 23.53 14.22 7.45
CA ASP A 513 24.37 13.04 7.69
C ASP A 513 23.50 11.91 8.27
N PRO A 514 23.37 10.76 7.57
CA PRO A 514 22.62 9.62 8.08
C PRO A 514 23.32 8.98 9.29
N VAL A 515 22.51 8.46 10.21
CA VAL A 515 22.97 7.73 11.40
C VAL A 515 23.61 6.39 10.99
N ALA A 516 23.01 5.72 10.01
CA ALA A 516 23.56 4.52 9.39
C ALA A 516 23.24 4.46 7.89
N VAL A 517 24.16 3.84 7.14
CA VAL A 517 23.94 3.40 5.76
C VAL A 517 24.38 1.95 5.64
N VAL A 518 23.47 1.08 5.22
CA VAL A 518 23.72 -0.36 5.05
C VAL A 518 23.75 -0.70 3.56
N GLU A 519 24.87 -1.20 3.07
CA GLU A 519 25.01 -1.59 1.66
C GLU A 519 24.34 -2.93 1.38
N LEU A 520 23.52 -3.01 0.33
CA LEU A 520 22.81 -4.24 -0.02
C LEU A 520 23.54 -5.05 -1.10
N PRO A 521 23.44 -6.39 -1.07
CA PRO A 521 24.12 -7.26 -2.02
C PRO A 521 23.44 -7.30 -3.39
N SER A 522 22.20 -6.82 -3.50
CA SER A 522 21.43 -6.79 -4.74
C SER A 522 20.62 -5.51 -4.88
N ARG A 523 20.26 -5.19 -6.13
CA ARG A 523 19.40 -4.07 -6.46
C ARG A 523 18.02 -4.27 -5.86
N VAL A 524 17.46 -3.20 -5.31
CA VAL A 524 16.08 -3.13 -4.81
C VAL A 524 15.26 -2.24 -5.77
N PRO A 525 14.34 -2.82 -6.58
CA PRO A 525 13.48 -2.05 -7.48
C PRO A 525 12.61 -1.03 -6.75
N TYR A 526 12.01 -0.09 -7.48
CA TYR A 526 10.95 0.74 -6.89
C TYR A 526 9.78 -0.12 -6.40
N GLY A 527 9.26 0.21 -5.22
CA GLY A 527 8.20 -0.54 -4.54
C GLY A 527 7.14 0.39 -3.96
N PHE A 528 6.29 -0.14 -3.09
CA PHE A 528 5.22 0.59 -2.44
C PHE A 528 5.50 0.69 -0.94
N HIS A 529 4.67 0.07 -0.10
CA HIS A 529 4.72 0.29 1.33
C HIS A 529 5.71 -0.62 2.05
N ALA A 530 6.28 -0.07 3.11
CA ALA A 530 7.18 -0.71 4.03
C ALA A 530 6.54 -0.86 5.42
N PHE A 531 7.15 -1.71 6.23
CA PHE A 531 6.75 -1.93 7.61
C PHE A 531 7.98 -2.33 8.43
N PHE A 532 7.94 -2.08 9.74
CA PHE A 532 8.98 -2.53 10.66
C PHE A 532 8.37 -3.47 11.70
N VAL A 533 8.72 -4.75 11.65
CA VAL A 533 8.26 -5.74 12.62
C VAL A 533 9.26 -5.78 13.77
N ASN A 534 8.85 -5.36 14.97
CA ASN A 534 9.75 -5.30 16.12
C ASN A 534 9.99 -6.69 16.76
N GLU A 535 11.00 -6.82 17.62
CA GLU A 535 11.29 -8.09 18.32
C GLU A 535 10.11 -8.68 19.09
N GLU A 536 9.27 -7.85 19.73
CA GLU A 536 8.10 -8.35 20.46
C GLU A 536 7.10 -9.01 19.52
N GLN A 537 6.84 -8.40 18.36
CA GLN A 537 5.98 -8.94 17.32
C GLN A 537 6.57 -10.22 16.71
N LEU A 538 7.88 -10.25 16.48
CA LEU A 538 8.57 -11.46 16.01
C LEU A 538 8.49 -12.60 17.04
N ALA A 539 8.65 -12.31 18.33
CA ALA A 539 8.49 -13.29 19.39
C ALA A 539 7.05 -13.83 19.47
N LYS A 540 6.04 -12.97 19.34
CA LYS A 540 4.62 -13.37 19.26
C LYS A 540 4.35 -14.27 18.06
N GLN A 541 4.91 -13.94 16.88
CA GLN A 541 4.81 -14.78 15.69
C GLN A 541 5.48 -16.15 15.88
N ALA A 542 6.65 -16.20 16.54
CA ALA A 542 7.36 -17.45 16.83
C ALA A 542 6.60 -18.36 17.80
N ALA A 543 5.88 -17.78 18.76
CA ALA A 543 5.05 -18.50 19.73
C ALA A 543 3.80 -19.17 19.11
N GLY A 544 3.45 -18.86 17.85
CA GLY A 544 2.36 -19.52 17.14
C GLY A 544 0.97 -19.01 17.50
N HIS A 545 0.86 -17.75 17.95
CA HIS A 545 -0.42 -17.07 18.16
C HIS A 545 -1.09 -16.64 16.84
#